data_AF-A0A7D8YEL7-F1
#
_entry.id   AF-A0A7D8YEL7-F1
#
_cell.length_a   1.000
_cell.length_b   1.000
_cell.length_c   1.000
_cell.angle_alpha   90.00
_cell.angle_beta   90.00
_cell.angle_gamma   90.00
#
_symmetry.space_group_name_H-M   'P 1'
#
loop_
_entity.id
_entity.type
_entity.pdbx_description
1 polymer ?
#
loop_
_entity_poly.entity_id
_entity_poly.type
_entity_poly.pdbx_seq_one_letter_code
_entity_poly.pdbx_strand_id
1 'polypeptide(L)'
;MVDRSRRPRDPRRSATKPPMPLIPTQTEIDDFLSACPKTLPQSFVDFHRQHGAVKMDIESIGSGLVWMWPLRDVLRFSREYGFDEFAPGLLGFGTDGCGELYAIDVRANGTGAVGDIPATSLQWDDFRELSPSFDAFLAKLMAGTPIIEPDDMNANHH
;
A
#
# COMPACT_ATOMS: atom_id res chain seq x y z
N MET A 1 1.92 -36.15 -44.39
CA MET A 1 1.27 -34.83 -44.39
C MET A 1 0.65 -34.65 -43.00
N VAL A 2 1.31 -33.85 -42.17
CA VAL A 2 1.28 -33.99 -40.70
C VAL A 2 0.08 -33.28 -40.08
N ASP A 3 -0.52 -33.98 -39.12
CA ASP A 3 -1.68 -33.67 -38.30
C ASP A 3 -1.56 -32.34 -37.53
N ARG A 4 -2.66 -31.55 -37.49
CA ARG A 4 -2.75 -30.27 -36.79
C ARG A 4 -3.11 -30.51 -35.33
N SER A 5 -2.11 -30.83 -34.51
CA SER A 5 -2.29 -30.90 -33.06
C SER A 5 -2.59 -29.51 -32.48
N ARG A 6 -3.82 -29.33 -32.00
CA ARG A 6 -4.23 -28.21 -31.14
C ARG A 6 -3.33 -28.22 -29.90
N ARG A 7 -2.57 -27.15 -29.68
CA ARG A 7 -1.90 -26.93 -28.39
C ARG A 7 -2.98 -26.75 -27.32
N PRO A 8 -2.91 -27.45 -26.18
CA PRO A 8 -3.80 -27.17 -25.05
C PRO A 8 -3.49 -25.76 -24.54
N ARG A 9 -4.54 -24.93 -24.40
CA ARG A 9 -4.43 -23.65 -23.69
C ARG A 9 -4.11 -23.96 -22.24
N ASP A 10 -3.01 -23.40 -21.75
CA ASP A 10 -2.64 -23.46 -20.34
C ASP A 10 -3.75 -22.83 -19.48
N PRO A 11 -4.39 -23.56 -18.55
CA PRO A 11 -5.46 -23.00 -17.70
C PRO A 11 -4.92 -22.03 -16.63
N ARG A 12 -3.60 -21.90 -16.48
CA ARG A 12 -3.00 -21.15 -15.36
C ARG A 12 -2.74 -19.67 -15.63
N ARG A 13 -3.47 -19.07 -16.58
CA ARG A 13 -3.39 -17.63 -16.85
C ARG A 13 -4.76 -16.97 -16.82
N SER A 14 -5.40 -17.02 -15.67
CA SER A 14 -6.42 -16.05 -15.28
C SER A 14 -6.69 -16.17 -13.78
N ALA A 15 -5.70 -15.83 -12.96
CA ALA A 15 -6.05 -15.25 -11.66
C ALA A 15 -6.63 -13.88 -12.01
N THR A 16 -7.94 -13.81 -12.24
CA THR A 16 -8.67 -12.55 -12.31
C THR A 16 -8.30 -11.76 -11.07
N LYS A 17 -7.51 -10.68 -11.25
CA LYS A 17 -7.29 -9.65 -10.24
C LYS A 17 -8.68 -9.32 -9.68
N PRO A 18 -8.94 -9.52 -8.38
CA PRO A 18 -10.28 -9.33 -7.84
C PRO A 18 -10.75 -7.90 -8.17
N PRO A 19 -12.02 -7.71 -8.55
CA PRO A 19 -12.54 -6.38 -8.85
C PRO A 19 -12.41 -5.51 -7.59
N MET A 20 -11.90 -4.29 -7.73
CA MET A 20 -11.89 -3.33 -6.61
C MET A 20 -13.35 -3.08 -6.19
N PRO A 21 -13.67 -3.38 -4.92
CA PRO A 21 -13.43 -2.37 -3.91
C PRO A 21 -12.53 -2.91 -2.81
N LEU A 22 -11.40 -2.23 -2.59
CA LEU A 22 -10.42 -2.60 -1.56
C LEU A 22 -10.78 -2.03 -0.18
N ILE A 23 -12.06 -1.70 0.03
CA ILE A 23 -12.55 -1.25 1.33
C ILE A 23 -12.48 -2.44 2.29
N PRO A 24 -11.78 -2.31 3.43
CA PRO A 24 -11.69 -3.38 4.40
C PRO A 24 -13.03 -3.59 5.10
N THR A 25 -13.36 -4.85 5.36
CA THR A 25 -14.44 -5.25 6.25
C THR A 25 -14.13 -4.86 7.70
N GLN A 26 -15.15 -4.82 8.56
CA GLN A 26 -14.94 -4.53 9.98
C GLN A 26 -14.01 -5.57 10.64
N THR A 27 -14.10 -6.84 10.25
CA THR A 27 -13.19 -7.89 10.73
C THR A 27 -11.74 -7.64 10.31
N GLU A 28 -11.50 -7.27 9.05
CA GLU A 28 -10.14 -6.91 8.60
C GLU A 28 -9.58 -5.70 9.35
N ILE A 29 -10.42 -4.72 9.68
CA ILE A 29 -10.04 -3.55 10.50
C ILE A 29 -9.68 -3.99 11.92
N ASP A 30 -10.52 -4.80 12.55
CA ASP A 30 -10.32 -5.25 13.93
C ASP A 30 -9.07 -6.12 14.06
N ASP A 31 -8.87 -7.04 13.12
CA ASP A 31 -7.67 -7.89 13.05
C ASP A 31 -6.41 -7.04 12.88
N PHE A 32 -6.43 -6.07 11.95
CA PHE A 32 -5.32 -5.15 11.73
C PHE A 32 -4.99 -4.30 12.96
N LEU A 33 -6.01 -3.71 13.60
CA LEU A 33 -5.84 -2.91 14.82
C LEU A 33 -5.33 -3.73 16.00
N SER A 34 -5.75 -4.99 16.11
CA SER A 34 -5.29 -5.90 17.18
C SER A 34 -3.79 -6.21 17.11
N ALA A 35 -3.22 -6.16 15.90
CA ALA A 35 -1.81 -6.45 15.63
C ALA A 35 -0.93 -5.20 15.54
N CYS A 36 -1.52 -4.00 15.45
CA CYS A 36 -0.78 -2.75 15.32
C CYS A 36 -0.41 -2.12 16.67
N PRO A 37 0.67 -1.32 16.72
CA PRO A 37 0.96 -0.47 17.87
C PRO A 37 -0.16 0.56 18.10
N LYS A 38 -0.41 0.91 19.37
CA LYS A 38 -1.39 1.95 19.74
C LYS A 38 -1.03 3.35 19.23
N THR A 39 0.20 3.53 18.79
CA THR A 39 0.74 4.76 18.19
C THR A 39 0.42 4.91 16.72
N LEU A 40 -0.16 3.88 16.08
CA LEU A 40 -0.63 4.01 14.70
C LEU A 40 -1.67 5.14 14.60
N PRO A 41 -1.51 6.09 13.66
CA PRO A 41 -2.49 7.15 13.45
C PRO A 41 -3.87 6.58 13.09
N GLN A 42 -4.90 6.96 13.83
CA GLN A 42 -6.28 6.51 13.57
C GLN A 42 -6.75 6.87 12.16
N SER A 43 -6.27 8.02 11.63
CA SER A 43 -6.55 8.47 10.28
C SER A 43 -6.04 7.53 9.18
N PHE A 44 -5.03 6.68 9.46
CA PHE A 44 -4.61 5.62 8.54
C PHE A 44 -5.72 4.60 8.31
N VAL A 45 -6.35 4.14 9.40
CA VAL A 45 -7.43 3.16 9.34
C VAL A 45 -8.71 3.78 8.81
N ASP A 46 -9.01 5.02 9.21
CA ASP A 46 -10.18 5.74 8.71
C ASP A 46 -10.08 6.01 7.20
N PHE A 47 -8.88 6.33 6.70
CA PHE A 47 -8.64 6.45 5.27
C PHE A 47 -8.91 5.14 4.53
N HIS A 48 -8.37 4.02 5.01
CA HIS A 48 -8.63 2.71 4.39
C HIS A 48 -10.12 2.34 4.44
N ARG A 49 -10.83 2.66 5.54
CA ARG A 49 -12.28 2.45 5.64
C ARG A 49 -13.07 3.22 4.58
N GLN A 50 -12.60 4.40 4.18
CA GLN A 50 -13.28 5.25 3.20
C GLN A 50 -12.88 4.97 1.75
N HIS A 51 -11.60 4.68 1.52
CA HIS A 51 -11.00 4.63 0.18
C HIS A 51 -10.38 3.29 -0.18
N GLY A 52 -10.08 2.44 0.81
CA GLY A 52 -9.39 1.18 0.59
C GLY A 52 -7.94 1.42 0.18
N ALA A 53 -7.42 0.54 -0.66
CA ALA A 53 -6.14 0.77 -1.32
C ALA A 53 -6.31 1.80 -2.45
N VAL A 54 -5.28 2.62 -2.66
CA VAL A 54 -5.28 3.66 -3.70
C VAL A 54 -3.97 3.67 -4.47
N LYS A 55 -4.04 4.11 -5.72
CA LYS A 55 -2.87 4.45 -6.53
C LYS A 55 -3.03 5.89 -6.99
N MET A 56 -2.09 6.74 -6.63
CA MET A 56 -2.19 8.20 -6.80
C MET A 56 -0.95 8.73 -7.50
N ASP A 57 -1.14 9.57 -8.51
CA ASP A 57 -0.12 10.45 -9.08
C ASP A 57 -0.07 11.75 -8.27
N ILE A 58 1.08 12.00 -7.64
CA ILE A 58 1.30 13.08 -6.69
C ILE A 58 2.72 13.63 -6.84
N GLU A 59 2.90 14.58 -7.76
CA GLU A 59 4.20 15.24 -8.01
C GLU A 59 4.88 15.81 -6.75
N SER A 60 4.12 16.14 -5.71
CA SER A 60 4.63 16.72 -4.45
C SER A 60 5.14 15.71 -3.41
N ILE A 61 5.08 14.40 -3.68
CA ILE A 61 5.47 13.34 -2.74
C ILE A 61 6.45 12.37 -3.40
N GLY A 62 7.58 12.10 -2.74
CA GLY A 62 8.48 11.01 -3.10
C GLY A 62 8.93 11.04 -4.57
N SER A 63 8.68 9.95 -5.29
CA SER A 63 8.94 9.80 -6.73
C SER A 63 7.80 10.29 -7.64
N GLY A 64 6.69 10.76 -7.06
CA GLY A 64 5.49 11.17 -7.81
C GLY A 64 4.38 10.13 -7.85
N LEU A 65 4.61 8.90 -7.37
CA LEU A 65 3.63 7.81 -7.43
C LEU A 65 3.47 7.16 -6.06
N VAL A 66 2.26 7.16 -5.52
CA VAL A 66 1.94 6.45 -4.28
C VAL A 66 0.97 5.32 -4.58
N TRP A 67 1.42 4.08 -4.38
CA TRP A 67 0.56 2.91 -4.32
C TRP A 67 0.44 2.44 -2.88
N MET A 68 -0.67 2.80 -2.23
CA MET A 68 -1.04 2.33 -0.90
C MET A 68 -1.63 0.93 -1.01
N TRP A 69 -1.16 -0.01 -0.19
CA TRP A 69 -1.62 -1.39 -0.21
C TRP A 69 -3.01 -1.55 0.42
N PRO A 70 -3.74 -2.63 0.12
CA PRO A 70 -4.96 -2.96 0.85
C PRO A 70 -4.68 -3.18 2.33
N LEU A 71 -5.57 -2.75 3.23
CA LEU A 71 -5.35 -2.82 4.68
C LEU A 71 -4.99 -4.24 5.15
N ARG A 72 -5.68 -5.26 4.62
CA ARG A 72 -5.45 -6.68 4.91
C ARG A 72 -4.04 -7.17 4.57
N ASP A 73 -3.34 -6.48 3.67
CA ASP A 73 -2.03 -6.87 3.17
C ASP A 73 -0.90 -6.04 3.79
N VAL A 74 -1.20 -4.90 4.44
CA VAL A 74 -0.21 -3.98 5.01
C VAL A 74 0.77 -4.68 5.94
N LEU A 75 0.28 -5.42 6.94
CA LEU A 75 1.16 -6.11 7.91
C LEU A 75 1.99 -7.21 7.25
N ARG A 76 1.37 -7.96 6.33
CA ARG A 76 2.03 -9.04 5.60
C ARG A 76 3.16 -8.47 4.74
N PHE A 77 2.88 -7.45 3.94
CA PHE A 77 3.87 -6.81 3.08
C PHE A 77 4.96 -6.10 3.88
N SER A 78 4.61 -5.36 4.94
CA SER A 78 5.60 -4.73 5.83
C SER A 78 6.61 -5.76 6.36
N ARG A 79 6.13 -6.94 6.77
CA ARG A 79 7.00 -8.04 7.19
C ARG A 79 7.79 -8.64 6.03
N GLU A 80 7.17 -8.91 4.89
CA GLU A 80 7.82 -9.50 3.70
C GLU A 80 8.95 -8.61 3.17
N TYR A 81 8.82 -7.29 3.26
CA TYR A 81 9.90 -6.34 2.93
C TYR A 81 10.99 -6.27 4.01
N GLY A 82 10.73 -6.76 5.23
CA GLY A 82 11.73 -6.84 6.30
C GLY A 82 11.74 -5.66 7.26
N PHE A 83 10.67 -4.85 7.35
CA PHE A 83 10.61 -3.70 8.28
C PHE A 83 10.84 -4.12 9.74
N ASP A 84 10.31 -5.28 10.15
CA ASP A 84 10.49 -5.82 11.51
C ASP A 84 11.96 -6.05 11.87
N GLU A 85 12.80 -6.39 10.88
CA GLU A 85 14.22 -6.71 11.06
C GLU A 85 15.12 -5.49 10.87
N PHE A 86 14.95 -4.77 9.75
CA PHE A 86 15.92 -3.78 9.30
C PHE A 86 15.56 -2.35 9.72
N ALA A 87 14.27 -2.05 9.93
CA ALA A 87 13.81 -0.73 10.35
C ALA A 87 12.72 -0.82 11.44
N PRO A 88 13.03 -1.42 12.60
CA PRO A 88 12.05 -1.64 13.66
C PRO A 88 11.44 -0.31 14.13
N GLY A 89 10.11 -0.27 14.21
CA GLY A 89 9.34 0.92 14.55
C GLY A 89 8.81 1.70 13.34
N LEU A 90 9.18 1.32 12.11
CA LEU A 90 8.48 1.72 10.90
C LEU A 90 7.44 0.66 10.51
N LEU A 91 6.27 1.10 10.08
CA LEU A 91 5.27 0.27 9.43
C LEU A 91 5.21 0.61 7.95
N GLY A 92 5.63 -0.31 7.08
CA GLY A 92 5.48 -0.17 5.63
C GLY A 92 4.02 -0.31 5.20
N PHE A 93 3.54 0.58 4.33
CA PHE A 93 2.14 0.61 3.90
C PHE A 93 1.92 0.79 2.40
N GLY A 94 2.99 1.03 1.64
CA GLY A 94 2.88 1.28 0.22
C GLY A 94 4.22 1.28 -0.49
N THR A 95 4.18 1.51 -1.79
CA THR A 95 5.35 1.60 -2.66
C THR A 95 5.08 2.57 -3.80
N ASP A 96 6.12 3.03 -4.48
CA ASP A 96 5.99 3.67 -5.79
C ASP A 96 6.02 2.67 -6.96
N GLY A 97 6.28 1.39 -6.69
CA GLY A 97 6.43 0.35 -7.70
C GLY A 97 7.76 0.38 -8.48
N CYS A 98 8.65 1.31 -8.15
CA CYS A 98 9.94 1.55 -8.81
C CYS A 98 11.14 1.41 -7.86
N GLY A 99 10.92 1.05 -6.60
CA GLY A 99 11.98 0.70 -5.65
C GLY A 99 11.88 1.42 -4.31
N GLU A 100 10.96 2.36 -4.15
CA GLU A 100 10.70 3.05 -2.88
C GLU A 100 9.54 2.40 -2.12
N LEU A 101 9.66 2.34 -0.81
CA LEU A 101 8.60 1.91 0.11
C LEU A 101 8.16 3.10 0.95
N TYR A 102 6.86 3.23 1.18
CA TYR A 102 6.31 4.24 2.08
C TYR A 102 6.05 3.63 3.45
N ALA A 103 6.44 4.36 4.50
CA ALA A 103 6.31 3.90 5.88
C ALA A 103 5.86 4.99 6.85
N ILE A 104 5.21 4.55 7.94
CA ILE A 104 4.80 5.39 9.08
C ILE A 104 5.72 5.11 10.27
N ASP A 105 6.21 6.15 10.93
CA ASP A 105 6.86 6.03 12.24
C ASP A 105 5.82 5.73 13.33
N VAL A 106 5.81 4.47 13.79
CA VAL A 106 4.91 3.95 14.82
C VAL A 106 5.63 3.67 16.14
N ARG A 107 6.84 4.21 16.35
CA ARG A 107 7.52 4.11 17.66
C ARG A 107 6.69 4.77 18.75
N ALA A 108 6.90 4.37 20.00
CA ALA A 108 6.17 4.88 21.17
C ALA A 108 6.25 6.42 21.33
N ASN A 109 7.35 7.02 20.86
CA ASN A 109 7.62 8.46 20.86
C ASN A 109 7.57 9.08 19.45
N GLY A 110 7.09 8.34 18.45
CA GLY A 110 6.93 8.81 17.08
C GLY A 110 5.74 9.75 16.94
N THR A 111 5.77 10.62 15.94
CA THR A 111 4.67 11.55 15.62
C THR A 111 3.68 10.99 14.61
N GLY A 112 3.87 9.75 14.15
CA GLY A 112 3.19 9.23 12.97
C GLY A 112 3.71 9.86 11.67
N ALA A 113 4.96 10.34 11.67
CA ALA A 113 5.60 10.87 10.47
C ALA A 113 5.58 9.85 9.33
N VAL A 114 5.44 10.34 8.11
CA VAL A 114 5.41 9.51 6.90
C VAL A 114 6.63 9.83 6.06
N GLY A 115 7.31 8.81 5.59
CA GLY A 115 8.46 8.93 4.73
C GLY A 115 8.53 7.85 3.67
N ASP A 116 9.50 7.99 2.79
CA ASP A 116 9.93 6.93 1.89
C ASP A 116 11.31 6.39 2.25
N ILE A 117 11.58 5.19 1.77
CA ILE A 117 12.81 4.47 2.01
C ILE A 117 13.10 3.51 0.84
N PRO A 118 14.34 3.49 0.31
CA PRO A 118 14.70 2.57 -0.75
C PRO A 118 14.57 1.12 -0.26
N ALA A 119 13.87 0.28 -1.02
CA ALA A 119 13.70 -1.15 -0.69
C ALA A 119 15.05 -1.89 -0.63
N THR A 120 16.07 -1.39 -1.32
CA THR A 120 17.44 -1.92 -1.31
C THR A 120 18.25 -1.51 -0.07
N SER A 121 17.77 -0.54 0.72
CA SER A 121 18.48 0.07 1.84
C SER A 121 17.52 0.35 3.00
N LEU A 122 16.74 -0.66 3.39
CA LEU A 122 15.66 -0.55 4.37
C LEU A 122 16.16 -0.34 5.81
N GLN A 123 16.72 0.83 6.13
CA GLN A 123 17.17 1.21 7.47
C GLN A 123 16.80 2.66 7.82
N TRP A 124 16.73 2.98 9.12
CA TRP A 124 16.39 4.32 9.60
C TRP A 124 17.25 5.46 9.02
N ASP A 125 18.52 5.21 8.75
CA ASP A 125 19.43 6.22 8.20
C ASP A 125 19.04 6.65 6.76
N ASP A 126 18.30 5.81 6.04
CA ASP A 126 17.81 6.07 4.69
C ASP A 126 16.32 6.46 4.65
N PHE A 127 15.66 6.52 5.81
CA PHE A 127 14.28 6.99 5.90
C PHE A 127 14.23 8.50 5.67
N ARG A 128 13.59 8.90 4.57
CA ARG A 128 13.39 10.31 4.23
C ARG A 128 11.98 10.73 4.61
N GLU A 129 11.88 11.61 5.60
CA GLU A 129 10.59 12.18 5.99
C GLU A 129 9.98 13.01 4.85
N LEU A 130 8.74 12.67 4.47
CA LEU A 130 7.94 13.39 3.48
C LEU A 130 6.84 14.22 4.14
N SER A 131 6.44 13.87 5.36
CA SER A 131 5.41 14.53 6.13
C SER A 131 5.61 14.32 7.63
N PRO A 132 5.38 15.34 8.48
CA PRO A 132 5.58 15.23 9.93
C PRO A 132 4.50 14.38 10.63
N SER A 133 3.39 14.09 9.94
CA SER A 133 2.32 13.22 10.41
C SER A 133 1.57 12.56 9.24
N PHE A 134 0.80 11.51 9.53
CA PHE A 134 -0.08 10.88 8.54
C PHE A 134 -1.18 11.83 8.06
N ASP A 135 -1.74 12.68 8.92
CA ASP A 135 -2.76 13.66 8.51
C ASP A 135 -2.21 14.69 7.51
N ALA A 136 -0.99 15.18 7.73
CA ALA A 136 -0.33 16.08 6.79
C ALA A 136 0.03 15.36 5.48
N PHE A 137 0.27 14.05 5.52
CA PHE A 137 0.48 13.24 4.32
C PHE A 137 -0.83 13.05 3.56
N LEU A 138 -1.95 12.77 4.25
CA LEU A 138 -3.28 12.66 3.65
C LEU A 138 -3.68 13.94 2.92
N ALA A 139 -3.39 15.11 3.48
CA ALA A 139 -3.67 16.39 2.82
C ALA A 139 -2.99 16.49 1.44
N LYS A 140 -1.74 15.99 1.32
CA LYS A 140 -1.02 15.91 0.05
C LYS A 140 -1.58 14.81 -0.86
N LEU A 141 -1.90 13.64 -0.29
CA LEU A 141 -2.47 12.49 -1.00
C LEU A 141 -3.79 12.85 -1.69
N MET A 142 -4.68 13.54 -0.98
CA MET A 142 -6.00 13.96 -1.48
C MET A 142 -5.94 15.10 -2.50
N ALA A 143 -4.80 15.80 -2.60
CA ALA A 143 -4.56 16.77 -3.68
C ALA A 143 -4.02 16.10 -4.96
N GLY A 144 -3.75 14.79 -4.92
CA GLY A 144 -3.27 14.00 -6.04
C GLY A 144 -4.32 13.65 -7.08
N THR A 145 -3.85 13.08 -8.19
CA THR A 145 -4.72 12.51 -9.24
C THR A 145 -4.82 11.00 -9.07
N PRO A 146 -6.03 10.42 -8.91
CA PRO A 146 -6.18 8.98 -8.82
C PRO A 146 -5.84 8.30 -10.15
N ILE A 147 -5.05 7.23 -10.07
CA ILE A 147 -4.74 6.36 -11.20
C ILE A 147 -5.72 5.18 -11.14
N ILE A 148 -6.67 5.17 -12.07
CA ILE A 148 -7.66 4.11 -12.22
C ILE A 148 -7.26 3.26 -13.43
N GLU A 149 -6.98 1.97 -13.24
CA GLU A 149 -6.64 1.10 -14.37
C GLU A 149 -7.90 0.78 -15.19
N PRO A 150 -7.81 0.62 -16.52
CA PRO A 150 -8.98 0.41 -17.39
C PRO A 150 -9.83 -0.80 -16.99
N ASP A 151 -9.21 -1.85 -16.45
CA ASP A 151 -9.90 -3.06 -16.01
C ASP A 151 -10.74 -2.83 -14.74
N ASP A 152 -10.42 -1.80 -13.95
CA ASP A 152 -11.15 -1.44 -12.74
C ASP A 152 -12.48 -0.69 -13.04
N MET A 153 -12.61 -0.14 -14.26
CA MET A 153 -13.83 0.56 -14.71
C MET A 153 -14.97 -0.39 -15.12
N ASN A 154 -14.65 -1.66 -15.40
CA ASN A 154 -15.62 -2.65 -15.91
C ASN A 154 -16.35 -3.44 -14.81
N ALA A 155 -16.05 -3.21 -13.52
CA ALA A 155 -16.70 -3.91 -12.41
C ALA A 155 -18.13 -3.43 -12.09
N ASN A 156 -18.64 -2.39 -12.78
CA ASN A 156 -19.94 -1.75 -12.49
C ASN A 156 -21.05 -2.00 -13.53
N HIS A 157 -20.88 -2.96 -14.45
CA HIS A 157 -21.93 -3.36 -15.38
C HIS A 157 -22.32 -4.83 -15.19
N HIS A 158 -23.12 -5.13 -14.15
CA HIS A 158 -23.96 -6.32 -14.11
C HIS A 158 -25.20 -6.09 -13.25
#